data_AF-A0A344U7E8-F1
#
_entry.id   AF-A0A344U7E8-F1
#
_cell.length_a   1.000
_cell.length_b   1.000
_cell.length_c   1.000
_cell.angle_alpha   90.00
_cell.angle_beta   90.00
_cell.angle_gamma   90.00
#
_symmetry.space_group_name_H-M   'P 1'
#
loop_
_entity.id
_entity.type
_entity.pdbx_description
1 polymer ?
#
loop_
_entity_poly.entity_id
_entity_poly.type
_entity_poly.pdbx_seq_one_letter_code
_entity_poly.pdbx_strand_id
1 'polypeptide(L)'
;MSRTTPPRPIDITVVFPQLAPLARRATRLHPRPGSPTPHDSSVGGPLLWPVDEPWPHCDEWHGGPGPVAMLPVAQLYVRDIPVLRPPGHADLLQVLWCPFDHESDNMPLTVVFWRSAAEVSDILDAPPAPYAVDDDGYVPVPCLLTPEQITEFPNPMELSKELQHRLADASTWQESGVDNPYVRAPEELYENELSVAPGWKAGGWSRWGLTDPVPRSCAACGTEMEPLLTIASSEWKSNTRSWIPYEDQAGSTPTPDNCQPWNPTGLDLARGYDQQLHVCPASPDHPHISLVQ
;
A
#
# COMPACT_ATOMS: atom_id res chain seq x y z
N MET A 1 -3.45 -0.15 -20.03
CA MET A 1 -2.40 -1.10 -20.43
C MET A 1 -1.99 -1.86 -19.18
N SER A 2 -1.74 -3.16 -19.26
CA SER A 2 -1.24 -3.93 -18.11
C SER A 2 0.11 -3.40 -17.64
N ARG A 3 0.46 -3.70 -16.39
CA ARG A 3 1.80 -3.50 -15.84
C ARG A 3 2.33 -4.81 -15.34
N THR A 4 3.53 -5.15 -15.81
CA THR A 4 4.13 -6.46 -15.56
C THR A 4 5.49 -6.27 -14.91
N THR A 5 5.59 -6.69 -13.67
CA THR A 5 6.83 -6.74 -12.90
C THR A 5 7.77 -7.77 -13.51
N PRO A 6 9.06 -7.44 -13.73
CA PRO A 6 10.05 -8.43 -14.16
C PRO A 6 10.10 -9.64 -13.22
N PRO A 7 10.34 -10.86 -13.72
CA PRO A 7 10.51 -12.03 -12.88
C PRO A 7 11.66 -11.79 -11.89
N ARG A 8 11.51 -12.33 -10.68
CA ARG A 8 12.58 -12.27 -9.68
C ARG A 8 13.83 -12.99 -10.23
N PRO A 9 15.05 -12.51 -9.94
CA PRO A 9 16.28 -13.10 -10.48
C PRO A 9 16.45 -14.57 -10.11
N ILE A 10 15.81 -15.00 -9.02
CA ILE A 10 15.78 -16.37 -8.54
C ILE A 10 14.45 -16.70 -7.85
N ASP A 11 14.15 -18.00 -7.77
CA ASP A 11 13.20 -18.52 -6.80
C ASP A 11 13.90 -18.63 -5.43
N ILE A 12 13.61 -17.69 -4.54
CA ILE A 12 14.21 -17.63 -3.20
C ILE A 12 13.91 -18.89 -2.38
N THR A 13 12.81 -19.60 -2.65
CA THR A 13 12.45 -20.81 -1.89
C THR A 13 13.32 -22.02 -2.23
N VAL A 14 14.02 -21.99 -3.38
CA VAL A 14 15.03 -23.01 -3.72
C VAL A 14 16.28 -22.83 -2.86
N VAL A 15 16.68 -21.58 -2.60
CA VAL A 15 17.87 -21.25 -1.81
C VAL A 15 17.59 -21.30 -0.30
N PHE A 16 16.40 -20.85 0.10
CA PHE A 16 15.91 -20.83 1.47
C PHE A 16 14.52 -21.49 1.55
N PRO A 17 14.46 -22.84 1.57
CA PRO A 17 13.19 -23.56 1.65
C PRO A 17 12.31 -23.18 2.85
N GLN A 18 12.91 -22.67 3.93
CA GLN A 18 12.20 -22.18 5.11
C GLN A 18 11.29 -20.98 4.82
N LEU A 19 11.49 -20.26 3.70
CA LEU A 19 10.63 -19.15 3.29
C LEU A 19 9.36 -19.60 2.55
N ALA A 20 9.33 -20.82 2.00
CA ALA A 20 8.16 -21.35 1.30
C ALA A 20 6.84 -21.26 2.12
N PRO A 21 6.78 -21.66 3.41
CA PRO A 21 5.55 -21.51 4.21
C PRO A 21 5.20 -20.05 4.55
N LEU A 22 6.11 -19.11 4.32
CA LEU A 22 5.92 -17.67 4.58
C LEU A 22 5.48 -16.90 3.33
N ALA A 23 5.31 -17.57 2.19
CA ALA A 23 4.87 -16.92 0.97
C ALA A 23 3.44 -16.37 1.12
N ARG A 24 3.25 -15.07 0.87
CA ARG A 24 1.91 -14.44 0.87
C ARG A 24 1.62 -13.84 -0.49
N ARG A 25 0.35 -13.93 -0.92
CA ARG A 25 -0.12 -13.23 -2.11
C ARG A 25 -0.31 -11.75 -1.78
N ALA A 26 0.12 -10.89 -2.69
CA ALA A 26 -0.19 -9.46 -2.69
C ALA A 26 -0.70 -9.06 -4.07
N THR A 27 -1.32 -7.89 -4.16
CA THR A 27 -1.69 -7.27 -5.43
C THR A 27 -1.05 -5.89 -5.52
N ARG A 28 -0.07 -5.70 -6.41
CA ARG A 28 0.46 -4.37 -6.71
C ARG A 28 -0.58 -3.61 -7.53
N LEU A 29 -0.82 -2.35 -7.20
CA LEU A 29 -1.94 -1.57 -7.76
C LEU A 29 -1.53 -0.71 -8.95
N HIS A 30 -0.25 -0.31 -9.00
CA HIS A 30 0.35 0.44 -10.10
C HIS A 30 -0.46 1.68 -10.56
N PRO A 31 -0.76 2.65 -9.67
CA PRO A 31 -1.55 3.83 -10.01
C PRO A 31 -0.89 4.68 -11.10
N ARG A 32 -1.66 5.16 -12.08
CA ARG A 32 -1.18 6.19 -13.02
C ARG A 32 -2.20 7.30 -13.24
N PRO A 33 -1.77 8.56 -13.39
CA PRO A 33 -2.67 9.68 -13.61
C PRO A 33 -3.67 9.40 -14.73
N GLY A 34 -4.93 9.72 -14.46
CA GLY A 34 -6.03 9.45 -15.37
C GLY A 34 -7.31 10.13 -14.92
N SER A 35 -8.43 9.67 -15.46
CA SER A 35 -9.76 10.21 -15.15
C SER A 35 -10.68 9.05 -14.71
N PRO A 36 -10.48 8.53 -13.48
CA PRO A 36 -11.28 7.42 -12.96
C PRO A 36 -12.75 7.83 -12.77
N THR A 37 -13.63 6.85 -12.88
CA THR A 37 -15.06 6.96 -12.56
C THR A 37 -15.38 6.24 -11.24
N PRO A 38 -16.57 6.44 -10.64
CA PRO A 38 -17.00 5.68 -9.46
C PRO A 38 -17.04 4.16 -9.68
N HIS A 39 -17.00 3.69 -10.91
CA HIS A 39 -17.01 2.25 -11.23
C HIS A 39 -15.61 1.66 -11.41
N ASP A 40 -14.55 2.48 -11.29
CA ASP A 40 -13.18 2.03 -11.40
C ASP A 40 -12.54 1.81 -10.03
N SER A 41 -11.64 0.83 -9.96
CA SER A 41 -10.64 0.80 -8.90
C SER A 41 -9.62 1.93 -9.15
N SER A 42 -9.48 2.86 -8.21
CA SER A 42 -8.76 4.12 -8.41
C SER A 42 -8.14 4.66 -7.12
N VAL A 43 -7.22 5.62 -7.30
CA VAL A 43 -6.66 6.47 -6.24
C VAL A 43 -7.07 7.91 -6.53
N GLY A 44 -7.50 8.66 -5.50
CA GLY A 44 -7.92 10.05 -5.63
C GLY A 44 -9.10 10.32 -6.57
N GLY A 45 -9.79 9.27 -7.01
CA GLY A 45 -10.94 9.35 -7.90
C GLY A 45 -12.26 9.58 -7.17
N PRO A 46 -13.36 9.82 -7.92
CA PRO A 46 -14.69 9.88 -7.32
C PRO A 46 -15.05 8.52 -6.72
N LEU A 47 -15.68 8.55 -5.55
CA LEU A 47 -16.15 7.34 -4.88
C LEU A 47 -17.57 6.99 -5.34
N LEU A 48 -17.87 5.69 -5.36
CA LEU A 48 -19.23 5.16 -5.40
C LEU A 48 -19.89 5.41 -4.04
N TRP A 49 -20.24 6.67 -3.77
CA TRP A 49 -20.82 7.11 -2.50
C TRP A 49 -22.33 7.36 -2.63
N PRO A 50 -23.20 6.72 -1.83
CA PRO A 50 -24.64 6.96 -1.86
C PRO A 50 -24.98 8.42 -1.50
N VAL A 51 -25.93 9.01 -2.22
CA VAL A 51 -26.41 10.37 -1.91
C VAL A 51 -27.05 10.50 -0.51
N ASP A 52 -27.62 9.41 -0.01
CA ASP A 52 -28.33 9.37 1.27
C ASP A 52 -27.40 9.05 2.46
N GLU A 53 -26.13 8.73 2.21
CA GLU A 53 -25.15 8.43 3.25
C GLU A 53 -24.31 9.68 3.57
N PRO A 54 -24.28 10.15 4.84
CA PRO A 54 -23.47 11.30 5.21
C PRO A 54 -21.99 11.11 4.88
N TRP A 55 -21.37 12.13 4.29
CA TRP A 55 -19.93 12.12 4.04
C TRP A 55 -19.16 12.11 5.38
N PRO A 56 -18.09 11.31 5.52
CA PRO A 56 -17.33 11.25 6.76
C PRO A 56 -16.56 12.56 7.00
N HIS A 57 -16.57 13.01 8.25
CA HIS A 57 -15.83 14.18 8.71
C HIS A 57 -14.90 13.79 9.86
N CYS A 58 -13.76 14.47 9.96
CA CYS A 58 -12.91 14.43 11.12
C CYS A 58 -13.36 15.48 12.13
N ASP A 59 -13.68 15.04 13.36
CA ASP A 59 -14.15 15.90 14.45
C ASP A 59 -13.00 16.45 15.32
N GLU A 60 -11.74 16.11 15.02
CA GLU A 60 -10.60 16.66 15.74
C GLU A 60 -10.40 18.15 15.45
N TRP A 61 -9.75 18.85 16.38
CA TRP A 61 -9.56 20.29 16.27
C TRP A 61 -8.37 20.62 15.36
N HIS A 62 -8.67 21.18 14.18
CA HIS A 62 -7.67 21.56 13.17
C HIS A 62 -7.54 23.08 12.98
N GLY A 63 -7.83 23.86 14.02
CA GLY A 63 -7.69 25.33 13.95
C GLY A 63 -8.71 26.06 13.07
N GLY A 64 -9.71 25.35 12.54
CA GLY A 64 -10.66 25.85 11.54
C GLY A 64 -12.10 26.04 12.04
N PRO A 65 -13.06 26.25 11.11
CA PRO A 65 -14.43 26.61 11.47
C PRO A 65 -15.31 25.44 11.97
N GLY A 66 -14.82 24.20 11.93
CA GLY A 66 -15.58 23.01 12.31
C GLY A 66 -14.93 21.70 11.82
N PRO A 67 -15.69 20.59 11.79
CA PRO A 67 -15.21 19.30 11.30
C PRO A 67 -14.71 19.36 9.85
N VAL A 68 -13.68 18.57 9.54
CA VAL A 68 -13.03 18.53 8.22
C VAL A 68 -13.61 17.40 7.39
N ALA A 69 -14.16 17.68 6.21
CA ALA A 69 -14.59 16.63 5.27
C ALA A 69 -13.39 15.77 4.86
N MET A 70 -13.50 14.45 4.96
CA MET A 70 -12.39 13.55 4.63
C MET A 70 -12.16 13.47 3.13
N LEU A 71 -10.90 13.36 2.71
CA LEU A 71 -10.52 13.21 1.30
C LEU A 71 -10.64 11.75 0.85
N PRO A 72 -11.13 11.49 -0.37
CA PRO A 72 -11.09 10.16 -0.96
C PRO A 72 -9.66 9.79 -1.36
N VAL A 73 -9.17 8.67 -0.84
CA VAL A 73 -7.79 8.21 -1.09
C VAL A 73 -7.77 7.07 -2.08
N ALA A 74 -8.58 6.04 -1.83
CA ALA A 74 -8.63 4.85 -2.67
C ALA A 74 -10.04 4.27 -2.73
N GLN A 75 -10.36 3.70 -3.88
CA GLN A 75 -11.52 2.86 -4.11
C GLN A 75 -11.08 1.59 -4.81
N LEU A 76 -11.37 0.43 -4.23
CA LEU A 76 -10.81 -0.86 -4.65
C LEU A 76 -11.93 -1.89 -4.76
N TYR A 77 -12.22 -2.33 -5.98
CA TYR A 77 -13.18 -3.40 -6.22
C TYR A 77 -12.53 -4.78 -6.06
N VAL A 78 -13.24 -5.70 -5.40
CA VAL A 78 -12.76 -7.07 -5.14
C VAL A 78 -12.54 -7.86 -6.44
N ARG A 79 -13.33 -7.57 -7.49
CA ARG A 79 -13.14 -8.18 -8.82
C ARG A 79 -11.76 -7.90 -9.44
N ASP A 80 -11.17 -6.75 -9.10
CA ASP A 80 -9.87 -6.32 -9.61
C ASP A 80 -8.74 -6.75 -8.66
N ILE A 81 -9.05 -6.88 -7.36
CA ILE A 81 -8.07 -7.08 -6.28
C ILE A 81 -8.52 -8.29 -5.41
N PRO A 82 -8.33 -9.52 -5.91
CA PRO A 82 -8.88 -10.73 -5.28
C PRO A 82 -8.17 -11.15 -3.98
N VAL A 83 -7.10 -10.46 -3.58
CA VAL A 83 -6.46 -10.67 -2.27
C VAL A 83 -7.29 -10.06 -1.14
N LEU A 84 -8.17 -9.10 -1.45
CA LEU A 84 -9.09 -8.52 -0.47
C LEU A 84 -10.02 -9.59 0.10
N ARG A 85 -10.40 -9.40 1.36
CA ARG A 85 -11.30 -10.28 2.13
C ARG A 85 -12.45 -9.42 2.65
N PRO A 86 -13.46 -9.13 1.80
CA PRO A 86 -14.57 -8.29 2.22
C PRO A 86 -15.41 -8.98 3.30
N PRO A 87 -16.04 -8.22 4.21
CA PRO A 87 -17.05 -8.75 5.10
C PRO A 87 -18.39 -8.98 4.38
N GLY A 88 -19.06 -10.07 4.71
CA GLY A 88 -20.40 -10.36 4.18
C GLY A 88 -20.43 -10.42 2.66
N HIS A 89 -21.33 -9.65 2.04
CA HIS A 89 -21.51 -9.52 0.59
C HIS A 89 -20.89 -8.25 -0.01
N ALA A 90 -20.07 -7.52 0.75
CA ALA A 90 -19.37 -6.36 0.23
C ALA A 90 -18.40 -6.77 -0.90
N ASP A 91 -18.25 -5.91 -1.90
CA ASP A 91 -17.37 -6.11 -3.04
C ASP A 91 -16.56 -4.85 -3.40
N LEU A 92 -16.67 -3.81 -2.57
CA LEU A 92 -16.00 -2.53 -2.72
C LEU A 92 -15.42 -2.06 -1.40
N LEU A 93 -14.12 -1.77 -1.40
CA LEU A 93 -13.37 -1.14 -0.33
C LEU A 93 -13.14 0.32 -0.67
N GLN A 94 -13.41 1.23 0.26
CA GLN A 94 -13.10 2.65 0.13
C GLN A 94 -12.29 3.11 1.33
N VAL A 95 -11.28 3.93 1.05
CA VAL A 95 -10.41 4.52 2.06
C VAL A 95 -10.46 6.03 1.90
N LEU A 96 -10.76 6.71 2.99
CA LEU A 96 -10.71 8.16 3.08
C LEU A 96 -9.78 8.55 4.24
N TRP A 97 -9.29 9.79 4.22
CA TRP A 97 -8.50 10.29 5.34
C TRP A 97 -8.74 11.76 5.65
N CYS A 98 -8.35 12.18 6.85
CA CYS A 98 -8.25 13.58 7.21
C CYS A 98 -7.01 14.19 6.54
N PRO A 99 -7.12 15.34 5.85
CA PRO A 99 -5.98 16.01 5.20
C PRO A 99 -5.10 16.84 6.15
N PHE A 100 -5.03 16.46 7.43
CA PHE A 100 -4.24 17.12 8.46
C PHE A 100 -3.40 16.10 9.24
N ASP A 101 -2.30 16.56 9.82
CA ASP A 101 -1.52 15.75 10.74
C ASP A 101 -2.25 15.51 12.07
N HIS A 102 -2.15 14.28 12.57
CA HIS A 102 -2.65 13.90 13.89
C HIS A 102 -1.51 13.48 14.83
N GLU A 103 -1.62 13.87 16.12
CA GLU A 103 -0.53 13.85 17.12
C GLU A 103 0.12 12.47 17.39
N SER A 104 -0.55 11.36 17.09
CA SER A 104 -0.03 10.02 17.40
C SER A 104 1.15 9.62 16.51
N ASP A 105 1.08 9.94 15.21
CA ASP A 105 2.05 9.48 14.21
C ASP A 105 2.47 10.58 13.20
N ASN A 106 2.00 11.83 13.36
CA ASN A 106 2.11 12.90 12.35
C ASN A 106 1.65 12.41 10.95
N MET A 107 0.49 11.76 10.94
CA MET A 107 -0.07 11.14 9.75
C MET A 107 -1.57 11.41 9.64
N PRO A 108 -2.13 11.35 8.42
CA PRO A 108 -3.55 11.52 8.20
C PRO A 108 -4.36 10.38 8.85
N LEU A 109 -5.37 10.75 9.63
CA LEU A 109 -6.31 9.81 10.23
C LEU A 109 -7.14 9.16 9.13
N THR A 110 -7.16 7.84 9.06
CA THR A 110 -7.85 7.09 8.00
C THR A 110 -9.16 6.48 8.48
N VAL A 111 -10.11 6.37 7.57
CA VAL A 111 -11.36 5.63 7.74
C VAL A 111 -11.55 4.67 6.56
N VAL A 112 -12.14 3.52 6.86
CA VAL A 112 -12.29 2.43 5.90
C VAL A 112 -13.76 2.03 5.84
N PHE A 113 -14.29 1.95 4.61
CA PHE A 113 -15.67 1.52 4.34
C PHE A 113 -15.68 0.30 3.43
N TRP A 114 -16.45 -0.71 3.84
CA TRP A 114 -16.83 -1.84 2.98
C TRP A 114 -18.27 -1.69 2.56
N ARG A 115 -18.56 -1.87 1.27
CA ARG A 115 -19.93 -1.79 0.74
C ARG A 115 -20.18 -2.76 -0.39
N SER A 116 -21.45 -3.01 -0.65
CA SER A 116 -21.90 -3.67 -1.87
C SER A 116 -22.17 -2.63 -2.95
N ALA A 117 -21.39 -2.65 -4.02
CA ALA A 117 -21.51 -1.69 -5.11
C ALA A 117 -22.88 -1.75 -5.81
N ALA A 118 -23.50 -2.93 -5.84
CA ALA A 118 -24.82 -3.13 -6.43
C ALA A 118 -25.96 -2.48 -5.62
N GLU A 119 -25.73 -2.16 -4.34
CA GLU A 119 -26.73 -1.51 -3.48
C GLU A 119 -26.73 0.02 -3.63
N VAL A 120 -25.72 0.60 -4.31
CA VAL A 120 -25.64 2.05 -4.55
C VAL A 120 -26.33 2.39 -5.88
N SER A 121 -27.54 2.96 -5.81
CA SER A 121 -28.28 3.42 -6.99
C SER A 121 -27.92 4.85 -7.39
N ASP A 122 -27.98 5.77 -6.42
CA ASP A 122 -27.81 7.21 -6.64
C ASP A 122 -26.49 7.66 -6.02
N ILE A 123 -25.57 8.09 -6.88
CA ILE A 123 -24.20 8.47 -6.50
C ILE A 123 -24.17 9.97 -6.15
N LEU A 124 -23.47 10.31 -5.08
CA LEU A 124 -23.19 11.69 -4.69
C LEU A 124 -22.30 12.38 -5.74
N ASP A 125 -22.90 13.26 -6.55
CA ASP A 125 -22.21 13.95 -7.65
C ASP A 125 -21.09 14.90 -7.19
N ALA A 126 -21.29 15.56 -6.05
CA ALA A 126 -20.39 16.59 -5.53
C ALA A 126 -20.08 16.33 -4.05
N PRO A 127 -19.08 15.49 -3.73
CA PRO A 127 -18.65 15.31 -2.35
C PRO A 127 -18.14 16.63 -1.77
N PRO A 128 -18.36 16.89 -0.47
CA PRO A 128 -17.87 18.09 0.17
C PRO A 128 -16.34 18.13 0.14
N ALA A 129 -15.76 19.28 -0.20
CA ALA A 129 -14.33 19.51 -0.11
C ALA A 129 -13.95 19.94 1.34
N PRO A 130 -12.77 19.53 1.83
CA PRO A 130 -12.25 20.10 3.08
C PRO A 130 -12.04 21.61 2.94
N TYR A 131 -12.19 22.36 4.03
CA TYR A 131 -12.00 23.82 4.00
C TYR A 131 -10.53 24.22 3.82
N ALA A 132 -9.60 23.34 4.20
CA ALA A 132 -8.16 23.49 4.03
C ALA A 132 -7.49 22.10 4.08
N VAL A 133 -6.25 22.05 3.63
CA VAL A 133 -5.37 20.89 3.64
C VAL A 133 -4.03 21.35 4.22
N ASP A 134 -3.43 20.56 5.10
CA ASP A 134 -2.18 20.94 5.79
C ASP A 134 -0.96 20.84 4.86
N ASP A 135 -0.93 19.79 4.03
CA ASP A 135 0.10 19.55 3.01
C ASP A 135 -0.55 19.09 1.68
N ASP A 136 -0.18 19.72 0.57
CA ASP A 136 -0.65 19.33 -0.77
C ASP A 136 -0.30 17.86 -1.09
N GLY A 137 0.75 17.30 -0.46
CA GLY A 137 1.13 15.89 -0.50
C GLY A 137 0.11 14.92 0.09
N TYR A 138 -0.96 15.40 0.74
CA TYR A 138 -2.11 14.59 1.19
C TYR A 138 -3.26 14.55 0.18
N VAL A 139 -3.16 15.30 -0.92
CA VAL A 139 -4.17 15.30 -1.98
C VAL A 139 -3.71 14.40 -3.12
N PRO A 140 -4.28 13.19 -3.27
CA PRO A 140 -3.88 12.30 -4.36
C PRO A 140 -4.27 12.86 -5.72
N VAL A 141 -3.34 12.80 -6.68
CA VAL A 141 -3.65 12.95 -8.11
C VAL A 141 -4.53 11.77 -8.55
N PRO A 142 -5.68 12.01 -9.21
CA PRO A 142 -6.57 10.94 -9.65
C PRO A 142 -5.86 9.94 -10.57
N CYS A 143 -5.86 8.68 -10.18
CA CYS A 143 -5.16 7.61 -10.88
C CYS A 143 -6.07 6.42 -11.16
N LEU A 144 -5.89 5.82 -12.35
CA LEU A 144 -6.39 4.49 -12.67
C LEU A 144 -5.38 3.43 -12.20
N LEU A 145 -5.90 2.30 -11.72
CA LEU A 145 -5.08 1.18 -11.26
C LEU A 145 -4.93 0.12 -12.35
N THR A 146 -3.81 -0.58 -12.34
CA THR A 146 -3.57 -1.75 -13.20
C THR A 146 -3.06 -2.89 -12.33
N PRO A 147 -3.96 -3.62 -11.65
CA PRO A 147 -3.57 -4.57 -10.62
C PRO A 147 -2.76 -5.75 -11.17
N GLU A 148 -1.74 -6.16 -10.40
CA GLU A 148 -0.87 -7.29 -10.71
C GLU A 148 -0.70 -8.18 -9.48
N GLN A 149 -0.98 -9.47 -9.60
CA GLN A 149 -0.80 -10.42 -8.51
C GLN A 149 0.66 -10.86 -8.40
N ILE A 150 1.20 -10.77 -7.19
CA ILE A 150 2.57 -11.19 -6.88
C ILE A 150 2.60 -12.09 -5.65
N THR A 151 3.75 -12.70 -5.41
CA THR A 151 4.07 -13.39 -4.16
C THR A 151 5.16 -12.60 -3.46
N GLU A 152 4.96 -12.36 -2.17
CA GLU A 152 5.91 -11.67 -1.29
C GLU A 152 6.37 -12.60 -0.17
N PHE A 153 7.53 -12.25 0.39
CA PHE A 153 8.11 -12.87 1.57
C PHE A 153 8.32 -11.79 2.66
N PRO A 154 8.35 -12.17 3.94
CA PRO A 154 8.44 -11.21 5.04
C PRO A 154 9.73 -10.41 5.00
N ASN A 155 9.67 -9.20 5.58
CA ASN A 155 10.86 -8.38 5.77
C ASN A 155 11.95 -9.17 6.55
N PRO A 156 13.25 -8.99 6.24
CA PRO A 156 14.33 -9.68 6.95
C PRO A 156 14.21 -9.62 8.48
N MET A 157 13.75 -8.49 9.02
CA MET A 157 13.62 -8.27 10.46
C MET A 157 12.53 -9.12 11.12
N GLU A 158 11.53 -9.59 10.35
CA GLU A 158 10.49 -10.51 10.80
C GLU A 158 10.92 -11.99 10.73
N LEU A 159 12.09 -12.30 10.15
CA LEU A 159 12.63 -13.65 10.06
C LEU A 159 13.32 -14.10 11.36
N SER A 160 13.53 -15.42 11.49
CA SER A 160 14.35 -15.97 12.56
C SER A 160 15.81 -15.49 12.45
N LYS A 161 16.50 -15.40 13.59
CA LYS A 161 17.93 -15.01 13.61
C LYS A 161 18.82 -15.93 12.78
N GLU A 162 18.46 -17.21 12.70
CA GLU A 162 19.16 -18.17 11.83
C GLU A 162 19.01 -17.79 10.35
N LEU A 163 17.79 -17.48 9.89
CA LEU A 163 17.58 -17.06 8.51
C LEU A 163 18.23 -15.72 8.21
N GLN A 164 18.17 -14.75 9.13
CA GLN A 164 18.87 -13.47 9.00
C GLN A 164 20.38 -13.67 8.81
N HIS A 165 21.02 -14.52 9.63
CA HIS A 165 22.44 -14.81 9.47
C HIS A 165 22.78 -15.50 8.14
N ARG A 166 21.94 -16.43 7.68
CA ARG A 166 22.15 -17.08 6.37
C ARG A 166 21.97 -16.13 5.19
N LEU A 167 21.04 -15.17 5.28
CA LEU A 167 20.86 -14.14 4.25
C LEU A 167 22.09 -13.21 4.18
N ALA A 168 22.71 -12.91 5.33
CA ALA A 168 23.92 -12.09 5.39
C ALA A 168 25.21 -12.84 5.00
N ASP A 169 25.14 -14.16 4.81
CA ASP A 169 26.30 -14.97 4.43
C ASP A 169 26.47 -15.05 2.91
N ALA A 170 27.50 -14.37 2.41
CA ALA A 170 27.85 -14.36 0.98
C ALA A 170 28.09 -15.77 0.40
N SER A 171 28.57 -16.72 1.20
CA SER A 171 28.85 -18.08 0.72
C SER A 171 27.57 -18.83 0.35
N THR A 172 26.47 -18.61 1.10
CA THR A 172 25.16 -19.21 0.82
C THR A 172 24.67 -18.82 -0.58
N TRP A 173 24.83 -17.55 -0.96
CA TRP A 173 24.45 -17.06 -2.29
C TRP A 173 25.34 -17.62 -3.39
N GLN A 174 26.66 -17.69 -3.16
CA GLN A 174 27.61 -18.25 -4.13
C GLN A 174 27.35 -19.73 -4.41
N GLU A 175 27.10 -20.53 -3.37
CA GLU A 175 26.77 -21.96 -3.49
C GLU A 175 25.46 -22.19 -4.25
N SER A 176 24.52 -21.25 -4.15
CA SER A 176 23.26 -21.29 -4.90
C SER A 176 23.39 -20.90 -6.38
N GLY A 177 24.58 -20.47 -6.83
CA GLY A 177 24.85 -20.06 -8.21
C GLY A 177 24.29 -18.67 -8.55
N VAL A 178 24.00 -17.85 -7.54
CA VAL A 178 23.42 -16.51 -7.70
C VAL A 178 24.52 -15.47 -7.71
N ASP A 179 24.55 -14.67 -8.77
CA ASP A 179 25.41 -13.50 -8.84
C ASP A 179 24.79 -12.37 -8.00
N ASN A 180 25.18 -12.28 -6.73
CA ASN A 180 24.69 -11.28 -5.80
C ASN A 180 25.50 -9.98 -5.95
N PRO A 181 24.90 -8.87 -6.44
CA PRO A 181 25.61 -7.61 -6.63
C PRO A 181 25.96 -6.91 -5.30
N TYR A 182 25.33 -7.31 -4.18
CA TYR A 182 25.48 -6.70 -2.86
C TYR A 182 26.61 -7.35 -2.04
N VAL A 183 27.85 -7.24 -2.51
CA VAL A 183 29.02 -7.91 -1.89
C VAL A 183 29.25 -7.53 -0.42
N ARG A 184 28.91 -6.30 -0.02
CA ARG A 184 29.13 -5.78 1.35
C ARG A 184 28.00 -6.08 2.33
N ALA A 185 26.81 -6.37 1.81
CA ALA A 185 25.58 -6.63 2.56
C ALA A 185 24.72 -7.61 1.75
N PRO A 186 25.10 -8.90 1.66
CA PRO A 186 24.45 -9.87 0.76
C PRO A 186 22.93 -10.01 0.99
N GLU A 187 22.47 -9.75 2.21
CA GLU A 187 21.07 -9.73 2.61
C GLU A 187 20.24 -8.68 1.87
N GLU A 188 20.86 -7.60 1.39
CA GLU A 188 20.18 -6.55 0.63
C GLU A 188 19.58 -7.07 -0.69
N LEU A 189 20.12 -8.16 -1.26
CA LEU A 189 19.50 -8.81 -2.41
C LEU A 189 18.09 -9.32 -2.06
N TYR A 190 17.97 -9.97 -0.89
CA TYR A 190 16.68 -10.45 -0.43
C TYR A 190 15.76 -9.29 -0.07
N GLU A 191 16.24 -8.34 0.71
CA GLU A 191 15.46 -7.18 1.15
C GLU A 191 14.91 -6.38 -0.04
N ASN A 192 15.79 -6.00 -0.97
CA ASN A 192 15.44 -5.07 -2.05
C ASN A 192 14.76 -5.74 -3.24
N GLU A 193 15.08 -7.00 -3.55
CA GLU A 193 14.63 -7.63 -4.78
C GLU A 193 13.65 -8.79 -4.59
N LEU A 194 13.68 -9.47 -3.43
CA LEU A 194 13.00 -10.77 -3.26
C LEU A 194 11.97 -10.81 -2.11
N SER A 195 11.93 -9.82 -1.23
CA SER A 195 11.04 -9.82 -0.05
C SER A 195 9.70 -9.14 -0.32
N VAL A 196 9.60 -7.85 0.00
CA VAL A 196 8.39 -7.02 -0.03
C VAL A 196 8.46 -6.08 -1.23
N ALA A 197 7.43 -6.07 -2.06
CA ALA A 197 7.35 -5.16 -3.19
C ALA A 197 7.16 -3.71 -2.72
N PRO A 198 7.85 -2.73 -3.34
CA PRO A 198 7.60 -1.32 -3.09
C PRO A 198 6.30 -0.87 -3.76
N GLY A 199 5.82 0.32 -3.36
CA GLY A 199 4.69 0.99 -3.98
C GLY A 199 3.33 0.59 -3.42
N TRP A 200 2.30 1.04 -4.12
CA TRP A 200 0.92 0.77 -3.76
C TRP A 200 0.57 -0.70 -3.92
N LYS A 201 0.07 -1.32 -2.86
CA LYS A 201 -0.31 -2.72 -2.87
C LYS A 201 -1.40 -3.06 -1.85
N ALA A 202 -2.18 -4.10 -2.15
CA ALA A 202 -3.11 -4.72 -1.22
C ALA A 202 -2.58 -6.09 -0.75
N GLY A 203 -2.81 -6.42 0.53
CA GLY A 203 -2.38 -7.68 1.14
C GLY A 203 -0.86 -7.83 1.27
N GLY A 204 -0.41 -9.10 1.31
CA GLY A 204 1.01 -9.44 1.36
C GLY A 204 1.65 -9.32 2.74
N TRP A 205 2.86 -8.77 2.75
CA TRP A 205 3.66 -8.54 3.96
C TRP A 205 3.84 -7.06 4.28
N SER A 206 4.05 -6.75 5.55
CA SER A 206 4.40 -5.39 5.96
C SER A 206 5.81 -5.03 5.54
N ARG A 207 5.96 -3.79 5.10
CA ARG A 207 7.28 -3.18 4.97
C ARG A 207 7.69 -2.60 6.32
N TRP A 208 8.99 -2.68 6.62
CA TRP A 208 9.59 -2.01 7.77
C TRP A 208 10.73 -1.13 7.27
N GLY A 209 10.78 0.10 7.72
CA GLY A 209 11.76 1.09 7.26
C GLY A 209 11.97 2.22 8.27
N LEU A 210 10.88 2.71 8.86
CA LEU A 210 10.93 3.72 9.92
C LEU A 210 11.07 3.11 11.32
N THR A 211 10.40 1.99 11.58
CA THR A 211 10.45 1.31 12.88
C THR A 211 10.77 -0.17 12.73
N ASP A 212 11.23 -0.79 13.82
CA ASP A 212 11.36 -2.24 13.90
C ASP A 212 9.96 -2.91 13.85
N PRO A 213 9.87 -4.19 13.43
CA PRO A 213 8.62 -4.94 13.47
C PRO A 213 8.04 -5.01 14.88
N VAL A 214 6.81 -4.50 15.03
CA VAL A 214 6.05 -4.56 16.28
C VAL A 214 4.83 -5.47 16.14
N PRO A 215 4.46 -6.26 17.16
CA PRO A 215 3.22 -7.03 17.14
C PRO A 215 2.00 -6.12 16.94
N ARG A 216 1.11 -6.49 16.02
CA ARG A 216 -0.09 -5.73 15.69
C ARG A 216 -1.32 -6.54 16.09
N SER A 217 -1.68 -6.50 17.37
CA SER A 217 -2.86 -7.21 17.87
C SER A 217 -4.08 -6.29 17.83
N CYS A 218 -5.23 -6.83 17.43
CA CYS A 218 -6.49 -6.12 17.44
C CYS A 218 -6.85 -5.70 18.88
N ALA A 219 -7.12 -4.41 19.10
CA ALA A 219 -7.49 -3.90 20.42
C ALA A 219 -8.80 -4.51 20.97
N ALA A 220 -9.70 -4.96 20.10
CA ALA A 220 -11.01 -5.51 20.50
C ALA A 220 -10.96 -7.00 20.87
N CYS A 221 -10.15 -7.81 20.17
CA CYS A 221 -10.18 -9.28 20.32
C CYS A 221 -8.81 -9.96 20.48
N GLY A 222 -7.71 -9.21 20.34
CA GLY A 222 -6.35 -9.73 20.47
C GLY A 222 -5.84 -10.54 19.27
N THR A 223 -6.66 -10.78 18.24
CA THR A 223 -6.21 -11.45 17.01
C THR A 223 -5.16 -10.62 16.28
N GLU A 224 -4.14 -11.27 15.73
CA GLU A 224 -3.13 -10.63 14.89
C GLU A 224 -3.78 -9.97 13.67
N MET A 225 -3.41 -8.72 13.43
CA MET A 225 -3.96 -7.89 12.35
C MET A 225 -3.23 -8.18 11.04
N GLU A 226 -3.98 -8.25 9.96
CA GLU A 226 -3.44 -8.57 8.63
C GLU A 226 -3.25 -7.31 7.79
N PRO A 227 -2.20 -7.21 6.96
CA PRO A 227 -2.02 -6.09 6.04
C PRO A 227 -3.19 -6.00 5.05
N LEU A 228 -3.86 -4.86 5.01
CA LEU A 228 -4.93 -4.56 4.06
C LEU A 228 -4.40 -3.84 2.84
N LEU A 229 -3.81 -2.66 3.06
CA LEU A 229 -3.40 -1.72 2.01
C LEU A 229 -2.13 -0.99 2.42
N THR A 230 -1.17 -0.91 1.51
CA THR A 230 -0.05 0.02 1.57
C THR A 230 -0.33 1.18 0.63
N ILE A 231 -0.45 2.38 1.19
CA ILE A 231 -0.55 3.66 0.51
C ILE A 231 0.87 4.24 0.46
N ALA A 232 1.48 4.24 -0.72
CA ALA A 232 2.89 4.58 -0.86
C ALA A 232 3.10 5.99 -1.41
N SER A 233 4.12 6.68 -0.91
CA SER A 233 4.60 7.94 -1.52
C SER A 233 5.35 7.68 -2.82
N SER A 234 5.82 6.45 -3.06
CA SER A 234 6.63 6.11 -4.24
C SER A 234 6.48 4.64 -4.64
N GLU A 235 6.28 4.41 -5.93
CA GLU A 235 6.15 3.09 -6.55
C GLU A 235 7.44 2.29 -6.58
N TRP A 236 8.59 2.97 -6.59
CA TRP A 236 9.92 2.38 -6.49
C TRP A 236 10.93 3.39 -5.94
N LYS A 237 12.05 2.89 -5.42
CA LYS A 237 13.19 3.65 -4.92
C LYS A 237 14.46 3.29 -5.72
N SER A 238 15.57 3.97 -5.46
CA SER A 238 16.85 3.74 -6.16
C SER A 238 17.37 2.29 -6.02
N ASN A 239 17.11 1.66 -4.87
CA ASN A 239 17.51 0.28 -4.56
C ASN A 239 16.50 -0.78 -5.01
N THR A 240 15.29 -0.40 -5.45
CA THR A 240 14.21 -1.35 -5.79
C THR A 240 13.83 -1.28 -7.27
N ARG A 241 14.75 -0.85 -8.14
CA ARG A 241 14.48 -0.67 -9.58
C ARG A 241 14.11 -1.97 -10.31
N SER A 242 14.47 -3.14 -9.78
CA SER A 242 14.05 -4.44 -10.31
C SER A 242 12.53 -4.67 -10.23
N TRP A 243 11.82 -3.87 -9.43
CA TRP A 243 10.36 -3.88 -9.34
C TRP A 243 9.67 -2.97 -10.36
N ILE A 244 10.39 -2.20 -11.17
CA ILE A 244 9.78 -1.31 -12.16
C ILE A 244 9.13 -2.16 -13.27
N PRO A 245 7.81 -2.03 -13.51
CA PRO A 245 7.15 -2.75 -14.58
C PRO A 245 7.81 -2.47 -15.94
N TYR A 246 7.84 -3.46 -16.83
CA TYR A 246 8.45 -3.32 -18.16
C TYR A 246 7.94 -2.09 -18.91
N GLU A 247 6.65 -1.80 -18.78
CA GLU A 247 5.95 -0.71 -19.44
C GLU A 247 6.40 0.68 -18.95
N ASP A 248 6.96 0.78 -17.74
CA ASP A 248 7.40 2.05 -17.15
C ASP A 248 8.93 2.21 -17.15
N GLN A 249 9.71 1.19 -17.53
CA GLN A 249 11.18 1.24 -17.49
C GLN A 249 11.76 2.38 -18.33
N ALA A 250 11.25 2.62 -19.53
CA ALA A 250 11.71 3.69 -20.42
C ALA A 250 11.44 5.10 -19.86
N GLY A 251 10.40 5.24 -19.03
CA GLY A 251 10.01 6.50 -18.38
C GLY A 251 10.48 6.63 -16.93
N SER A 252 11.29 5.68 -16.44
CA SER A 252 11.65 5.57 -15.02
C SER A 252 12.75 6.54 -14.55
N THR A 253 13.25 7.38 -15.45
CA THR A 253 14.26 8.41 -15.17
C THR A 253 13.61 9.80 -15.20
N PRO A 254 13.89 10.67 -14.23
CA PRO A 254 13.37 12.04 -14.21
C PRO A 254 13.65 12.79 -15.51
N THR A 255 12.64 13.50 -16.00
CA THR A 255 12.73 14.44 -17.12
C THR A 255 12.21 15.80 -16.67
N PRO A 256 12.48 16.90 -17.42
CA PRO A 256 11.90 18.20 -17.09
C PRO A 256 10.36 18.22 -17.03
N ASP A 257 9.70 17.37 -17.84
CA ASP A 257 8.24 17.25 -17.88
C ASP A 257 7.68 16.30 -16.81
N ASN A 258 8.52 15.42 -16.25
CA ASN A 258 8.17 14.48 -15.20
C ASN A 258 9.35 14.27 -14.25
N CYS A 259 9.42 15.11 -13.22
CA CYS A 259 10.51 15.09 -12.25
C CYS A 259 10.46 13.88 -11.29
N GLN A 260 9.30 13.25 -11.13
CA GLN A 260 9.09 12.16 -10.17
C GLN A 260 8.31 10.99 -10.80
N PRO A 261 8.91 10.24 -11.75
CA PRO A 261 8.22 9.14 -12.41
C PRO A 261 7.81 8.01 -11.46
N TRP A 262 8.42 7.93 -10.28
CA TRP A 262 8.07 6.97 -9.22
C TRP A 262 6.87 7.42 -8.36
N ASN A 263 6.41 8.67 -8.46
CA ASN A 263 5.31 9.19 -7.64
C ASN A 263 4.11 9.63 -8.51
N PRO A 264 3.40 8.68 -9.13
CA PRO A 264 2.25 8.98 -9.98
C PRO A 264 1.06 9.57 -9.21
N THR A 265 0.93 9.26 -7.92
CA THR A 265 -0.19 9.72 -7.08
C THR A 265 0.04 11.10 -6.49
N GLY A 266 1.25 11.66 -6.61
CA GLY A 266 1.62 12.96 -6.05
C GLY A 266 1.63 13.00 -4.52
N LEU A 267 1.55 11.84 -3.86
CA LEU A 267 1.50 11.78 -2.40
C LEU A 267 2.90 11.94 -1.80
N ASP A 268 2.98 12.65 -0.69
CA ASP A 268 4.18 12.70 0.16
C ASP A 268 3.77 12.51 1.61
N LEU A 269 3.99 11.31 2.14
CA LEU A 269 3.61 10.92 3.48
C LEU A 269 4.84 10.87 4.38
N ALA A 270 4.83 11.67 5.44
CA ALA A 270 5.93 11.76 6.41
C ALA A 270 7.33 11.89 5.78
N ARG A 271 7.47 12.65 4.68
CA ARG A 271 8.73 12.84 3.92
C ARG A 271 9.17 11.59 3.15
N GLY A 272 8.23 10.96 2.44
CA GLY A 272 8.49 9.84 1.53
C GLY A 272 8.41 8.43 2.15
N TYR A 273 7.78 8.30 3.32
CA TYR A 273 7.37 7.01 3.89
C TYR A 273 6.04 6.54 3.30
N ASP A 274 5.60 5.36 3.71
CA ASP A 274 4.37 4.71 3.27
C ASP A 274 3.42 4.59 4.46
N GLN A 275 2.11 4.74 4.25
CA GLN A 275 1.09 4.42 5.25
C GLN A 275 0.56 3.01 5.00
N GLN A 276 0.64 2.14 6.00
CA GLN A 276 0.11 0.79 5.97
C GLN A 276 -1.13 0.69 6.85
N LEU A 277 -2.20 0.14 6.28
CA LEU A 277 -3.44 -0.17 6.99
C LEU A 277 -3.49 -1.66 7.27
N HIS A 278 -3.82 -2.02 8.50
CA HIS A 278 -4.02 -3.42 8.93
C HIS A 278 -5.41 -3.60 9.52
N VAL A 279 -6.07 -4.70 9.18
CA VAL A 279 -7.43 -4.99 9.64
C VAL A 279 -7.48 -6.28 10.43
N CYS A 280 -8.49 -6.38 11.29
CA CYS A 280 -8.73 -7.59 12.04
C CYS A 280 -9.42 -8.62 11.13
N PRO A 281 -8.84 -9.83 10.95
CA PRO A 281 -9.51 -10.87 10.16
C PRO A 281 -10.74 -11.46 10.86
N ALA A 282 -10.91 -11.23 12.16
CA ALA A 282 -12.03 -11.77 12.94
C ALA A 282 -13.33 -10.96 12.78
N SER A 283 -13.24 -9.64 12.58
CA SER A 283 -14.40 -8.78 12.38
C SER A 283 -14.02 -7.50 11.65
N PRO A 284 -14.80 -7.08 10.62
CA PRO A 284 -14.62 -5.80 9.94
C PRO A 284 -14.96 -4.59 10.83
N ASP A 285 -15.77 -4.79 11.87
CA ASP A 285 -16.22 -3.72 12.78
C ASP A 285 -15.14 -3.35 13.82
N HIS A 286 -14.07 -4.15 13.89
CA HIS A 286 -12.94 -3.84 14.74
C HIS A 286 -12.10 -2.72 14.13
N PRO A 287 -11.50 -1.85 14.97
CA PRO A 287 -10.67 -0.76 14.48
C PRO A 287 -9.49 -1.31 13.67
N HIS A 288 -9.20 -0.67 12.54
CA HIS A 288 -7.97 -0.89 11.82
C HIS A 288 -6.79 -0.22 12.54
N ILE A 289 -5.59 -0.68 12.24
CA ILE A 289 -4.34 -0.04 12.65
C ILE A 289 -3.79 0.71 11.44
N SER A 290 -3.31 1.93 11.66
CA SER A 290 -2.50 2.68 10.70
C SER A 290 -1.07 2.75 11.20
N LEU A 291 -0.09 2.54 10.31
CA LEU A 291 1.34 2.61 10.62
C LEU A 291 2.07 3.34 9.50
N VAL A 292 2.99 4.23 9.87
CA VAL A 292 3.94 4.85 8.93
C VAL A 292 5.24 4.04 8.88
N GLN A 293 5.74 3.73 7.69
CA GLN A 293 6.92 2.87 7.47
C GLN A 293 7.79 3.25 6.28
#